data_AF-A0A8R1HV61-F1
#
_entry.id   AF-A0A8R1HV61-F1
#
_cell.length_a   1.000
_cell.length_b   1.000
_cell.length_c   1.000
_cell.angle_alpha   90.00
_cell.angle_beta   90.00
_cell.angle_gamma   90.00
#
_symmetry.space_group_name_H-M   'P 1'
#
loop_
_entity.id
_entity.type
_entity.pdbx_description
1 polymer ?
#
loop_
_entity_poly.entity_id
_entity_poly.type
_entity_poly.pdbx_seq_one_letter_code
_entity_poly.pdbx_strand_id
1 'polypeptide(L)'
;MAEIFVSGQIISANGFGDNRLSVRYQLSFGWPRLLFQVWHHDGHGRQEIAGYGTLLLPNCAGKHELTSGCWRPRGSWREELVHRLLGGGMQLTSFTALEDPSIREKIVSVSAGTIRLQLNIITKDFQRYGILP
;
A
#
# COMPACT_ATOMS: atom_id res chain seq x y z
N MET A 1 -1.60 -24.30 13.78
CA MET A 1 -1.18 -23.43 12.66
C MET A 1 -1.21 -22.01 13.17
N ALA A 2 -0.16 -21.22 13.03
CA ALA A 2 -0.17 -19.82 13.46
C ALA A 2 -0.92 -18.98 12.42
N GLU A 3 -1.92 -18.22 12.83
CA GLU A 3 -2.77 -17.41 11.95
C GLU A 3 -2.66 -15.93 12.34
N ILE A 4 -2.54 -15.05 11.35
CA ILE A 4 -2.55 -13.60 11.55
C ILE A 4 -3.71 -12.99 10.79
N PHE A 5 -4.54 -12.23 11.51
CA PHE A 5 -5.63 -11.47 10.94
C PHE A 5 -5.28 -9.98 11.04
N VAL A 6 -5.32 -9.31 9.90
CA VAL A 6 -5.04 -7.88 9.80
C VAL A 6 -6.26 -7.20 9.21
N SER A 7 -6.83 -6.26 9.95
CA SER A 7 -7.90 -5.38 9.50
C SER A 7 -7.49 -3.93 9.74
N GLY A 8 -8.11 -2.97 9.08
CA GLY A 8 -7.75 -1.58 9.30
C GLY A 8 -8.57 -0.61 8.48
N GLN A 9 -8.31 0.68 8.74
CA GLN A 9 -8.95 1.78 8.06
C GLN A 9 -7.94 2.88 7.72
N ILE A 10 -8.26 3.65 6.69
CA ILE A 10 -7.50 4.85 6.31
C ILE A 10 -7.92 5.97 7.25
N ILE A 11 -7.00 6.48 8.07
CA ILE A 11 -7.26 7.62 8.96
C ILE A 11 -7.18 8.92 8.17
N SER A 12 -6.13 9.05 7.35
CA SER A 12 -5.88 10.24 6.55
C SER A 12 -4.98 9.93 5.38
N ALA A 13 -5.14 10.65 4.28
CA ALA A 13 -4.28 10.57 3.12
C ALA A 13 -3.92 11.98 2.66
N ASN A 14 -2.63 12.30 2.61
CA ASN A 14 -2.11 13.60 2.22
C ASN A 14 -1.37 13.48 0.88
N GLY A 15 -1.51 14.50 0.03
CA GLY A 15 -0.90 14.52 -1.31
C GLY A 15 -1.75 13.84 -2.39
N PHE A 16 -2.88 13.24 -2.02
CA PHE A 16 -3.88 12.74 -2.94
C PHE A 16 -4.95 13.80 -3.15
N GLY A 17 -5.37 14.03 -4.40
CA GLY A 17 -6.25 15.15 -4.76
C GLY A 17 -7.68 15.06 -4.23
N ASP A 18 -8.18 13.85 -3.97
CA ASP A 18 -9.49 13.58 -3.38
C ASP A 18 -9.36 12.58 -2.21
N ASN A 19 -10.37 12.57 -1.35
CA ASN A 19 -10.49 11.67 -0.20
C ASN A 19 -11.18 10.34 -0.56
N ARG A 20 -11.59 10.14 -1.82
CA ARG A 20 -12.20 8.90 -2.31
C ARG A 20 -11.15 7.85 -2.64
N LEU A 21 -10.48 7.38 -1.60
CA LEU A 21 -9.40 6.40 -1.70
C LEU A 21 -9.84 5.05 -1.16
N SER A 22 -9.39 3.98 -1.82
CA SER A 22 -9.46 2.62 -1.29
C SER A 22 -8.07 1.99 -1.32
N VAL A 23 -7.77 1.16 -0.34
CA VAL A 23 -6.49 0.43 -0.28
C VAL A 23 -6.75 -1.04 -0.53
N ARG A 24 -6.05 -1.62 -1.50
CA ARG A 24 -5.94 -3.09 -1.63
C ARG A 24 -4.59 -3.51 -1.09
N TYR A 25 -4.56 -4.52 -0.25
CA TYR A 25 -3.35 -4.98 0.40
C TYR A 25 -3.14 -6.48 0.24
N GLN A 26 -1.87 -6.89 0.33
CA GLN A 26 -1.43 -8.27 0.35
C GLN A 26 -0.33 -8.41 1.40
N LEU A 27 -0.32 -9.54 2.10
CA LEU A 27 0.74 -9.88 3.04
C LEU A 27 1.82 -10.68 2.31
N SER A 28 3.08 -10.29 2.49
CA SER A 28 4.21 -11.06 1.96
C SER A 28 4.58 -12.21 2.89
N PHE A 29 5.27 -13.22 2.34
CA PHE A 29 5.72 -14.40 3.07
C PHE A 29 7.07 -14.13 3.77
N GLY A 30 7.24 -14.60 5.02
CA GLY A 30 8.26 -14.08 5.95
C GLY A 30 7.69 -12.95 6.81
N TRP A 31 8.32 -12.64 7.97
CA TRP A 31 7.79 -11.71 8.99
C TRP A 31 7.00 -10.53 8.40
N PRO A 32 5.77 -10.27 8.86
CA PRO A 32 4.69 -9.83 7.97
C PRO A 32 4.89 -8.39 7.47
N ARG A 33 5.12 -8.27 6.17
CA ARG A 33 5.12 -6.98 5.44
C ARG A 33 3.79 -6.84 4.72
N LEU A 34 3.12 -5.72 4.94
CA LEU A 34 1.90 -5.34 4.26
C LEU A 34 2.27 -4.52 3.03
N LEU A 35 2.04 -5.10 1.86
CA LEU A 35 2.18 -4.47 0.56
C LEU A 35 0.83 -3.93 0.17
N PHE A 36 0.74 -2.68 -0.22
CA PHE A 36 -0.55 -2.11 -0.56
C PHE A 36 -0.48 -1.17 -1.75
N GLN A 37 -1.63 -1.06 -2.41
CA GLN A 37 -1.87 -0.17 -3.52
C GLN A 37 -3.06 0.72 -3.18
N VAL A 38 -2.89 2.00 -3.45
CA VAL A 38 -3.85 3.06 -3.20
C VAL A 38 -4.57 3.31 -4.50
N TRP A 39 -5.88 3.16 -4.46
CA TRP A 39 -6.77 3.40 -5.59
C TRP A 39 -7.61 4.63 -5.32
N HIS A 40 -7.67 5.50 -6.30
CA HIS A 40 -8.56 6.64 -6.38
C HIS A 40 -9.83 6.26 -7.13
N HIS A 41 -10.98 6.73 -6.63
CA HIS A 41 -12.28 6.50 -7.25
C HIS A 41 -12.89 7.83 -7.68
N ASP A 42 -13.01 8.02 -8.98
CA ASP A 42 -13.71 9.19 -9.52
C ASP A 42 -15.22 9.07 -9.31
N GLY A 43 -15.91 10.21 -9.29
CA GLY A 43 -17.39 10.26 -9.23
C GLY A 43 -18.11 9.52 -10.37
N HIS A 44 -17.39 9.18 -11.45
CA HIS A 44 -17.90 8.39 -12.57
C HIS A 44 -17.64 6.88 -12.42
N GLY A 45 -17.18 6.41 -11.26
CA GLY A 45 -16.91 5.00 -10.98
C GLY A 45 -15.61 4.45 -11.58
N ARG A 46 -14.75 5.31 -12.12
CA ARG A 46 -13.41 4.91 -12.62
C ARG A 46 -12.47 4.72 -11.44
N GLN A 47 -11.70 3.63 -11.48
CA GLN A 47 -10.68 3.32 -10.48
C GLN A 47 -9.30 3.51 -11.09
N GLU A 48 -8.51 4.39 -10.47
CA GLU A 48 -7.14 4.67 -10.90
C GLU A 48 -6.15 4.41 -9.78
N ILE A 49 -4.95 3.96 -10.13
CA ILE A 49 -3.91 3.74 -9.14
C ILE A 49 -3.27 5.08 -8.80
N ALA A 50 -3.42 5.49 -7.55
CA ALA A 50 -2.81 6.70 -7.01
C ALA A 50 -1.35 6.46 -6.59
N GLY A 51 -1.04 5.26 -6.11
CA GLY A 51 0.32 4.88 -5.75
C GLY A 51 0.39 3.56 -5.01
N TYR A 52 1.61 3.19 -4.63
CA TYR A 52 1.96 1.95 -3.98
C TYR A 52 2.74 2.22 -2.70
N GLY A 53 2.65 1.32 -1.75
CA GLY A 53 3.35 1.43 -0.48
C GLY A 53 3.64 0.07 0.13
N THR A 54 4.54 0.10 1.10
CA THR A 54 4.93 -1.06 1.89
C THR A 54 5.03 -0.63 3.35
N LEU A 55 4.57 -1.50 4.24
CA LEU A 55 4.56 -1.31 5.69
C LEU A 55 5.03 -2.59 6.36
N LEU A 56 5.86 -2.44 7.39
CA LEU A 56 6.18 -3.55 8.28
C LEU A 56 5.10 -3.64 9.35
N LEU A 57 4.54 -4.84 9.57
CA LEU A 57 3.57 -5.02 10.64
C LEU A 57 4.29 -5.20 11.98
N PRO A 58 3.81 -4.53 13.05
CA PRO A 58 4.34 -4.71 14.39
C PRO A 58 4.09 -6.13 14.90
N ASN A 59 4.98 -6.59 15.79
CA ASN A 59 4.92 -7.89 16.46
C ASN A 59 3.84 -7.97 17.54
N CYS A 60 3.23 -6.86 17.93
CA CYS A 60 2.23 -6.87 18.99
C CYS A 60 0.81 -6.98 18.40
N ALA A 61 -0.01 -7.88 18.96
CA ALA A 61 -1.45 -7.84 18.73
C ALA A 61 -2.03 -6.54 19.31
N GLY A 62 -3.02 -5.96 18.64
CA GLY A 62 -3.64 -4.70 19.07
C GLY A 62 -3.85 -3.71 17.93
N LYS A 63 -4.20 -2.48 18.31
CA LYS A 63 -4.40 -1.36 17.38
C LYS A 63 -3.10 -0.59 17.21
N HIS A 64 -2.69 -0.38 15.97
CA HIS A 64 -1.46 0.31 15.62
C HIS A 64 -1.72 1.35 14.55
N GLU A 65 -1.18 2.55 14.73
CA GLU A 65 -1.26 3.61 13.73
C GLU A 65 0.08 3.69 13.01
N LEU A 66 0.05 3.39 11.71
CA LEU A 66 1.22 3.37 10.86
C LEU A 66 1.09 4.43 9.77
N THR A 67 2.17 5.16 9.54
CA THR A 67 2.26 6.12 8.45
C THR A 67 3.20 5.55 7.38
N SER A 68 2.76 5.53 6.13
CA SER A 68 3.57 5.07 5.01
C SER A 68 3.58 6.10 3.89
N GLY A 69 4.77 6.36 3.36
CA GLY A 69 4.94 7.11 2.12
C GLY A 69 4.54 6.25 0.92
N CYS A 70 3.69 6.80 0.07
CA CYS A 70 3.29 6.16 -1.16
C CYS A 70 4.13 6.69 -2.32
N TRP A 71 4.52 5.77 -3.21
CA TRP A 71 5.29 6.06 -4.41
C TRP A 71 4.56 5.51 -5.63
N ARG A 72 4.79 6.13 -6.79
CA ARG A 72 4.27 5.62 -8.07
C ARG A 72 5.40 5.60 -9.10
N PRO A 73 5.37 4.69 -10.08
CA PRO A 73 6.30 4.75 -11.19
C PRO A 73 6.12 6.07 -11.95
N ARG A 74 7.23 6.69 -12.32
CA ARG A 74 7.25 7.92 -13.10
C ARG A 74 7.15 7.55 -14.58
N GLY A 75 6.02 7.90 -15.20
CA GLY A 75 5.88 7.89 -16.66
C GLY A 75 6.62 9.07 -17.30
N SER A 76 6.65 9.09 -18.63
CA SER A 76 7.13 10.24 -19.41
C SER A 76 6.32 11.50 -19.07
N TRP A 77 6.89 12.70 -19.23
CA TRP A 77 6.15 13.95 -18.90
C TRP A 77 4.81 14.08 -19.66
N ARG A 78 4.77 13.57 -20.91
CA ARG A 78 3.54 13.49 -21.72
C ARG A 78 2.52 12.55 -21.10
N GLU A 79 2.95 11.44 -20.53
CA GLU A 79 2.10 10.48 -19.84
C GLU A 79 1.62 11.04 -18.50
N GLU A 80 2.41 11.85 -17.80
CA GLU A 80 1.94 12.57 -16.61
C GLU A 80 0.90 13.64 -16.95
N LEU A 81 1.09 14.35 -18.08
CA LEU A 81 0.13 15.34 -18.56
C LEU A 81 -1.17 14.67 -19.02
N VAL A 82 -1.07 13.58 -19.78
CA VAL A 82 -2.19 12.74 -20.21
C VAL A 82 -2.88 12.11 -19.01
N HIS A 83 -2.15 11.59 -18.02
CA HIS A 83 -2.75 11.05 -16.80
C HIS A 83 -3.51 12.13 -16.02
N ARG A 84 -2.96 13.35 -15.90
CA ARG A 84 -3.64 14.47 -15.24
C ARG A 84 -4.87 14.97 -16.02
N LEU A 85 -4.89 14.84 -17.35
CA LEU A 85 -5.95 15.38 -18.21
C LEU A 85 -7.03 14.35 -18.61
N LEU A 86 -6.65 13.10 -18.81
CA LEU A 86 -7.48 12.02 -19.38
C LEU A 86 -7.70 10.86 -18.39
N GLY A 87 -6.91 10.78 -17.32
CA GLY A 87 -6.89 9.61 -16.44
C GLY A 87 -6.09 8.45 -17.03
N GLY A 88 -5.62 7.52 -16.18
CA GLY A 88 -4.95 6.28 -16.63
C GLY A 88 -3.41 6.32 -16.68
N GLY A 89 -2.77 6.46 -15.52
CA GLY A 89 -1.31 6.40 -15.38
C GLY A 89 -0.75 4.97 -15.52
N MET A 90 0.57 4.85 -15.70
CA MET A 90 1.26 3.55 -15.73
C MET A 90 1.00 2.78 -14.44
N GLN A 91 0.41 1.60 -14.58
CA GLN A 91 0.12 0.70 -13.47
C GLN A 91 1.16 -0.40 -13.42
N LEU A 92 1.66 -0.71 -12.23
CA LEU A 92 2.35 -1.97 -12.01
C LEU A 92 1.36 -3.11 -12.22
N THR A 93 1.72 -4.02 -13.10
CA THR A 93 0.94 -5.21 -13.44
C THR A 93 0.82 -6.18 -12.26
N SER A 94 1.71 -6.11 -11.27
CA SER A 94 1.69 -6.97 -10.09
C SER A 94 2.39 -6.36 -8.87
N PHE A 95 2.07 -6.90 -7.68
CA PHE A 95 2.76 -6.61 -6.41
C PHE A 95 4.22 -7.09 -6.37
N THR A 96 4.67 -7.84 -7.38
CA THR A 96 6.03 -8.41 -7.45
C THR A 96 7.11 -7.34 -7.35
N ALA A 97 6.88 -6.15 -7.92
CA ALA A 97 7.81 -5.03 -7.82
C ALA A 97 7.91 -4.40 -6.42
N LEU A 98 6.92 -4.66 -5.54
CA LEU A 98 6.98 -4.25 -4.14
C LEU A 98 7.68 -5.29 -3.27
N GLU A 99 7.68 -6.56 -3.69
CA GLU A 99 8.35 -7.66 -3.00
C GLU A 99 9.84 -7.73 -3.31
N ASP A 100 10.21 -7.63 -4.58
CA ASP A 100 11.60 -7.75 -5.02
C ASP A 100 12.29 -6.37 -5.12
N PRO A 101 13.26 -6.07 -4.24
CA PRO A 101 14.02 -4.83 -4.30
C PRO A 101 14.79 -4.68 -5.62
N SER A 102 15.22 -5.78 -6.24
CA SER A 102 15.99 -5.78 -7.49
C SER A 102 15.19 -5.26 -8.68
N ILE A 103 13.86 -5.45 -8.64
CA ILE A 103 12.92 -4.90 -9.63
C ILE A 103 12.64 -3.44 -9.29
N ARG A 104 12.43 -3.13 -8.00
CA ARG A 104 12.13 -1.78 -7.53
C ARG A 104 13.20 -0.76 -7.90
N GLU A 105 14.48 -1.12 -7.77
CA GLU A 105 15.60 -0.23 -8.11
C GLU A 105 15.64 0.18 -9.58
N LYS A 106 15.11 -0.66 -10.47
CA LYS A 106 15.06 -0.37 -11.92
C LYS A 106 13.92 0.58 -12.28
N ILE A 107 12.99 0.82 -11.36
CA ILE A 107 11.79 1.65 -11.59
C ILE A 107 12.09 3.08 -11.15
N VAL A 108 12.08 4.01 -12.10
CA VAL A 108 12.06 5.44 -11.79
C VAL A 108 10.76 5.73 -11.05
N SER A 109 10.84 6.13 -9.78
CA SER A 109 9.68 6.36 -8.93
C SER A 109 9.60 7.82 -8.50
N VAL A 110 8.38 8.28 -8.25
CA VAL A 110 8.08 9.60 -7.67
C VAL A 110 7.20 9.44 -6.44
N SER A 111 7.34 10.37 -5.50
CA SER A 111 6.45 10.46 -4.35
C SER A 111 5.03 10.79 -4.80
N ALA A 112 4.05 9.99 -4.38
CA ALA A 112 2.64 10.21 -4.68
C ALA A 112 1.91 10.88 -3.52
N GLY A 113 2.30 10.59 -2.28
CA GLY A 113 1.63 11.08 -1.09
C GLY A 113 2.01 10.31 0.17
N THR A 114 1.30 10.56 1.26
CA THR A 114 1.48 9.86 2.54
C THR A 114 0.14 9.41 3.08
N ILE A 115 0.04 8.16 3.49
CA ILE A 115 -1.19 7.60 4.07
C ILE A 115 -0.94 7.20 5.51
N ARG A 116 -1.89 7.54 6.38
CA ARG A 116 -1.98 7.03 7.74
C ARG A 116 -3.05 5.95 7.81
N LEU A 117 -2.63 4.75 8.21
CA LEU A 117 -3.48 3.59 8.37
C LEU A 117 -3.56 3.23 9.85
N GLN A 118 -4.76 2.96 10.33
CA GLN A 118 -4.98 2.30 11.61
C GLN A 118 -5.18 0.82 11.33
N LEU A 119 -4.28 -0.01 11.82
CA LEU A 119 -4.32 -1.46 11.64
C LEU A 119 -4.63 -2.13 12.98
N ASN A 120 -5.57 -3.05 12.98
CA ASN A 120 -5.86 -3.97 14.07
C ASN A 120 -5.29 -5.34 13.70
N ILE A 121 -4.32 -5.78 14.48
CA ILE A 121 -3.62 -7.05 14.28
C ILE A 121 -4.08 -8.02 15.36
N ILE A 122 -4.54 -9.19 14.93
CA ILE A 122 -4.94 -10.29 15.79
C ILE A 122 -4.09 -11.49 15.41
N THR A 123 -3.30 -11.99 16.35
CA THR A 123 -2.46 -13.17 16.19
C THR A 123 -3.06 -14.33 16.97
N LYS A 124 -3.24 -15.48 16.32
CA LYS A 124 -3.76 -16.70 16.93
C LYS A 124 -2.68 -17.78 16.92
N ASP A 125 -2.49 -18.43 18.06
CA ASP A 125 -1.49 -19.48 18.31
C ASP A 125 -0.01 -19.04 18.17
N PHE A 126 0.31 -17.76 17.97
CA PHE A 126 1.70 -17.29 17.83
C PHE A 126 2.58 -17.57 19.06
N GLN A 127 2.00 -17.51 20.26
CA GLN A 127 2.68 -17.87 21.52
C GLN A 127 3.04 -19.36 21.58
N ARG A 128 2.16 -20.22 21.05
CA ARG A 128 2.37 -21.68 21.03
C ARG A 128 3.56 -22.09 20.15
N TYR A 129 3.87 -21.28 19.14
CA TYR A 129 4.99 -21.48 18.23
C TYR A 129 6.23 -20.63 18.56
N GLY A 130 6.22 -19.88 19.67
CA GLY A 130 7.36 -19.05 20.09
C GLY A 130 7.73 -17.91 19.13
N ILE A 131 6.78 -17.48 18.29
CA ILE A 131 6.99 -16.41 17.30
C ILE A 131 6.91 -15.03 17.98
N LEU A 132 6.11 -14.93 19.04
CA LEU A 132 6.01 -13.76 19.90
C LEU A 132 6.48 -14.15 21.31
N PRO A 133 7.23 -13.28 22.00
CA PRO A 133 7.64 -13.50 23.39
C PRO A 133 6.44 -13.56 24.35
#